data_AF-A0A957YQN2-F1
#
_entry.id   AF-A0A957YQN2-F1
#
_cell.length_a   1.000
_cell.length_b   1.000
_cell.length_c   1.000
_cell.angle_alpha   90.00
_cell.angle_beta   90.00
_cell.angle_gamma   90.00
#
_symmetry.space_group_name_H-M   'P 1'
#
loop_
_entity.id
_entity.type
_entity.pdbx_description
1 polymer ?
#
loop_
_entity_poly.entity_id
_entity_poly.type
_entity_poly.pdbx_seq_one_letter_code
_entity_poly.pdbx_strand_id
1 'polypeptide(L)' 'MSELKQPIALIKSGDKEQARPILASILKADGQNEQAWLWLSACFDSDVQRRHCLENVLRINP' A
#
# COMPACT_ATOMS: atom_id res chain seq x y z
N MET A 1 11.22 14.03 2.82
CA MET A 1 11.42 12.63 3.26
C MET A 1 10.47 11.77 2.45
N SER A 2 10.92 10.65 1.90
CA SER A 2 10.09 9.77 1.05
C SER A 2 8.84 9.31 1.80
N GLU A 3 7.66 9.63 1.28
CA GLU A 3 6.34 9.51 1.92
C GLU A 3 6.02 8.07 2.38
N LEU A 4 6.67 7.08 1.79
CA LEU A 4 6.54 5.67 2.14
C LEU A 4 7.25 5.25 3.43
N LYS A 5 8.20 6.06 3.96
CA LYS A 5 8.98 5.67 5.16
C LYS A 5 8.10 5.39 6.38
N GLN A 6 7.14 6.27 6.63
CA GLN A 6 6.24 6.18 7.78
C GLN A 6 5.29 4.97 7.70
N PRO A 7 4.50 4.76 6.63
CA PRO A 7 3.60 3.60 6.55
C PRO A 7 4.36 2.28 6.54
N ILE A 8 5.56 2.22 5.96
CA ILE A 8 6.40 1.00 6.00
C ILE A 8 6.84 0.70 7.44
N ALA A 9 7.22 1.71 8.22
CA ALA A 9 7.59 1.52 9.62
C ALA A 9 6.41 0.99 10.45
N LEU A 10 5.21 1.54 10.24
CA LEU A 10 3.97 1.09 10.89
C LEU A 10 3.61 -0.37 10.51
N ILE A 11 3.74 -0.74 9.24
CA ILE A 11 3.51 -2.15 8.83
C ILE A 11 4.51 -3.08 9.52
N LYS A 12 5.79 -2.66 9.62
CA LYS A 12 6.84 -3.44 10.28
C LYS A 12 6.65 -3.55 11.79
N SER A 13 6.03 -2.56 12.44
CA SER A 13 5.67 -2.63 13.88
C SER A 13 4.38 -3.41 14.14
N GLY A 14 3.62 -3.77 13.10
CA GLY A 14 2.34 -4.46 13.20
C GLY A 14 1.12 -3.53 13.16
N ASP A 15 1.34 -2.21 13.12
CA ASP A 15 0.31 -1.16 13.10
C ASP A 15 -0.26 -0.93 11.68
N LYS A 16 -0.69 -2.01 11.03
CA LYS A 16 -1.20 -1.99 9.64
C LYS A 16 -2.42 -1.08 9.45
N GLU A 17 -3.30 -1.03 10.47
CA GLU A 17 -4.47 -0.15 10.48
C GLU A 17 -4.09 1.34 10.38
N GLN A 18 -2.98 1.74 10.99
CA GLN A 18 -2.48 3.12 10.90
C GLN A 18 -1.74 3.39 9.59
N ALA A 19 -1.09 2.37 9.00
CA ALA A 19 -0.41 2.50 7.72
C ALA A 19 -1.38 2.66 6.53
N ARG A 20 -2.53 1.98 6.59
CA ARG A 20 -3.54 1.95 5.53
C ARG A 20 -4.00 3.33 5.05
N PRO A 21 -4.49 4.26 5.91
CA PRO A 21 -4.95 5.58 5.45
C PRO A 21 -3.81 6.41 4.85
N ILE A 22 -2.57 6.23 5.31
CA ILE A 22 -1.41 6.94 4.77
C ILE A 22 -1.11 6.45 3.35
N LEU A 23 -1.06 5.13 3.13
CA LEU A 23 -0.87 4.54 1.81
C LEU A 23 -2.00 4.90 0.84
N ALA A 24 -3.25 4.93 1.32
CA ALA A 24 -4.38 5.37 0.52
C ALA A 24 -4.26 6.86 0.11
N SER A 25 -3.74 7.72 0.99
CA SER A 25 -3.47 9.12 0.66
C SER A 25 -2.36 9.26 -0.40
N ILE A 26 -1.30 8.45 -0.32
CA ILE A 26 -0.25 8.42 -1.34
C ILE A 26 -0.83 8.00 -2.68
N LEU A 27 -1.66 6.94 -2.72
CA LEU A 27 -2.31 6.47 -3.95
C LEU A 27 -3.34 7.47 -4.51
N LYS A 28 -3.93 8.30 -3.66
CA LYS A 28 -4.82 9.38 -4.11
C LYS A 28 -4.04 10.50 -4.80
N ALA A 29 -2.81 10.77 -4.36
CA ALA A 29 -1.92 11.74 -5.00
C ALA A 29 -1.26 11.16 -6.25
N ASP A 30 -0.83 9.90 -6.19
CA ASP A 30 -0.20 9.17 -7.28
C ASP A 30 -0.73 7.73 -7.34
N GLY A 31 -1.74 7.52 -8.19
CA GLY A 31 -2.35 6.21 -8.40
C GLY A 31 -1.44 5.21 -9.15
N GLN A 32 -0.29 5.65 -9.66
CA GLN A 32 0.72 4.81 -10.31
C GLN A 32 1.85 4.42 -9.38
N ASN A 33 1.77 4.74 -8.09
CA ASN A 33 2.78 4.34 -7.12
C ASN A 33 2.71 2.84 -6.81
N GLU A 34 3.48 2.03 -7.57
CA GLU A 34 3.52 0.57 -7.42
C GLU A 34 3.88 0.14 -5.99
N GLN A 35 4.78 0.87 -5.33
CA GLN A 35 5.27 0.52 -4.02
C GLN A 35 4.20 0.76 -2.95
N ALA A 36 3.39 1.82 -3.10
CA ALA A 36 2.25 2.08 -2.23
C ALA A 36 1.17 0.99 -2.39
N TRP A 37 0.87 0.56 -3.63
CA TRP A 37 -0.03 -0.57 -3.88
C TRP A 37 0.48 -1.86 -3.25
N LEU A 38 1.77 -2.15 -3.40
CA LEU A 38 2.39 -3.35 -2.83
C LEU A 38 2.29 -3.36 -1.31
N TRP A 39 2.65 -2.26 -0.63
CA TRP A 39 2.55 -2.18 0.83
C TRP A 39 1.10 -2.17 1.32
N LEU A 40 0.18 -1.56 0.58
CA LEU A 40 -1.23 -1.56 0.94
C LEU A 40 -1.82 -2.97 0.92
N SER A 41 -1.34 -3.84 0.01
CA SER A 41 -1.75 -5.25 0.00
C SER A 41 -1.41 -5.98 1.30
N ALA A 42 -0.32 -5.61 1.99
CA ALA A 42 0.06 -6.22 3.27
C ALA A 42 -0.83 -5.78 4.45
N CYS A 43 -1.60 -4.70 4.29
CA CYS A 43 -2.50 -4.15 5.31
C CYS A 43 -3.88 -4.81 5.33
N PHE A 44 -4.25 -5.59 4.30
CA PHE A 44 -5.55 -6.23 4.23
C PHE A 44 -5.49 -7.71 4.63
N ASP A 45 -6.47 -8.15 5.40
CA ASP A 45 -6.65 -9.58 5.74
C ASP A 45 -7.45 -10.33 4.66
N SER A 46 -8.30 -9.62 3.91
CA SER A 46 -9.12 -10.22 2.84
C SER A 46 -8.30 -10.46 1.57
N ASP A 47 -8.26 -11.71 1.11
CA ASP A 47 -7.62 -12.09 -0.16
C ASP A 47 -8.14 -11.30 -1.36
N VAL A 48 -9.42 -10.90 -1.36
CA VAL A 48 -10.01 -10.09 -2.43
C VAL A 48 -9.35 -8.71 -2.49
N GLN A 49 -9.18 -8.06 -1.34
CA GLN A 49 -8.54 -6.74 -1.27
C GLN A 49 -7.04 -6.80 -1.56
N ARG A 50 -6.38 -7.85 -1.07
CA ARG A 50 -4.96 -8.11 -1.37
C ARG A 50 -4.74 -8.29 -2.86
N ARG A 51 -5.56 -9.13 -3.50
CA ARG A 51 -5.50 -9.38 -4.95
C ARG A 51 -5.67 -8.09 -5.74
N HIS A 52 -6.68 -7.28 -5.42
CA HIS A 52 -6.90 -6.02 -6.11
C HIS A 52 -5.68 -5.08 -6.06
N CYS A 53 -4.99 -5.01 -4.92
CA CYS A 53 -3.77 -4.22 -4.80
C CYS A 53 -2.65 -4.78 -5.70
N LEU A 54 -2.45 -6.09 -5.69
CA LEU A 54 -1.41 -6.75 -6.49
C LEU A 54 -1.69 -6.68 -8.00
N GLU A 55 -2.95 -6.76 -8.42
CA GLU A 55 -3.36 -6.54 -9.81
C GLU A 55 -3.01 -5.12 -10.28
N ASN A 56 -3.15 -4.12 -9.41
CA ASN A 56 -2.71 -2.76 -9.73
C ASN A 56 -1.18 -2.65 -9.87
N VAL A 57 -0.40 -3.36 -9.03
CA VAL A 57 1.06 -3.43 -9.19
C VAL A 57 1.41 -3.99 -10.56
N LEU A 58 0.83 -5.13 -10.94
CA LEU A 58 1.06 -5.74 -12.26
C LEU A 58 0.60 -4.85 -13.42
N ARG A 59 -0.50 -4.09 -13.25
CA ARG A 59 -0.94 -3.14 -14.28
C ARG A 59 0.05 -1.99 -14.49
N ILE A 60 0.71 -1.55 -13.41
CA ILE A 60 1.71 -0.47 -13.46
C ILE A 60 3.04 -1.00 -14.02
N ASN A 61 3.43 -2.19 -13.59
CA ASN A 61 4.68 -2.85 -13.95
C ASN A 61 4.40 -4.31 -14.34
N PRO A 62 4.10 -4.57 -15.63
CA PRO A 62 3.66 -5.87 -16.13
C PRO A 62 4.75 -6.94 -16.18
#